data_AF-A0A1Y4ES05-F1
#
_entry.id   AF-A0A1Y4ES05-F1
#
_cell.length_a   1.000
_cell.length_b   1.000
_cell.length_c   1.000
_cell.angle_alpha   90.00
_cell.angle_beta   90.00
_cell.angle_gamma   90.00
#
_symmetry.space_group_name_H-M   'P 1'
#
loop_
_entity.id
_entity.type
_entity.pdbx_description
1 polymer ?
#
loop_
_entity_poly.entity_id
_entity_poly.type
_entity_poly.pdbx_seq_one_letter_code
_entity_poly.pdbx_strand_id
1 'polypeptide(L)'
;MIYRDTIGRPDAKATVSMFGWFTPAFGSAYYSLSHVNDCPDRKWDGNTAPEAIAAEMEADGWECTIRKDGHGNPVIDCIHKETQAVIDAAQAAASAKFAGAEHGYIRFGALPDGGRSRNHRDNTLESGVSCFEAEIASDGSFRLLLTQVLEVSYLTVADRPAYRLYGDRVGTGADGEPLLRVDRAVKM
;
A
#
# COMPACT_ATOMS: atom_id res chain seq x y z
N MET A 1 -17.34 13.75 4.40
CA MET A 1 -17.57 12.37 3.93
C MET A 1 -16.21 11.74 3.66
N ILE A 2 -16.00 10.46 3.99
CA ILE A 2 -14.73 9.77 3.70
C ILE A 2 -14.95 8.83 2.53
N TYR A 3 -14.24 9.08 1.43
CA TYR A 3 -14.28 8.22 0.25
C TYR A 3 -13.41 6.98 0.42
N ARG A 4 -13.89 5.83 -0.07
CA ARG A 4 -13.26 4.53 0.10
C ARG A 4 -13.14 3.76 -1.21
N ASP A 5 -12.01 3.09 -1.38
CA ASP A 5 -11.76 2.18 -2.49
C ASP A 5 -12.59 0.89 -2.40
N THR A 6 -12.46 0.02 -3.41
CA THR A 6 -13.19 -1.24 -3.52
C THR A 6 -12.89 -2.25 -2.41
N ILE A 7 -11.81 -2.07 -1.65
CA ILE A 7 -11.44 -2.90 -0.49
C ILE A 7 -11.67 -2.17 0.84
N GLY A 8 -12.34 -1.02 0.82
CA GLY A 8 -12.77 -0.25 1.99
C GLY A 8 -11.72 0.69 2.58
N ARG A 9 -10.56 0.87 1.93
CA ARG A 9 -9.51 1.79 2.40
C ARG A 9 -9.83 3.22 1.96
N PRO A 10 -9.52 4.24 2.78
CA PRO A 10 -9.68 5.62 2.35
C PRO A 10 -8.87 5.90 1.07
N ASP A 11 -9.50 6.51 0.06
CA ASP A 11 -8.85 6.95 -1.17
C ASP A 11 -9.36 8.34 -1.55
N ALA A 12 -8.46 9.30 -1.64
CA ALA A 12 -8.78 10.72 -1.80
C ALA A 12 -8.71 11.20 -3.25
N LYS A 13 -8.30 10.35 -4.19
CA LYS A 13 -7.91 10.79 -5.54
C LYS A 13 -9.04 10.63 -6.54
N ALA A 14 -9.19 11.64 -7.40
CA ALA A 14 -10.01 11.55 -8.59
C ALA A 14 -9.39 12.40 -9.71
N THR A 15 -9.73 12.08 -10.95
CA THR A 15 -9.25 12.82 -12.12
C THR A 15 -10.41 13.13 -13.04
N VAL A 16 -10.55 14.39 -13.45
CA VAL A 16 -11.48 14.80 -14.49
C VAL A 16 -10.75 14.85 -15.82
N SER A 17 -11.23 14.10 -16.81
CA SER A 17 -10.65 14.05 -18.16
C SER A 17 -11.72 14.28 -19.22
N MET A 18 -11.29 14.80 -20.38
CA MET A 18 -12.17 15.00 -21.53
C MET A 18 -12.30 13.72 -22.37
N PHE A 19 -13.53 13.38 -22.75
CA PHE A 19 -13.90 12.23 -23.55
C PHE A 19 -14.74 12.66 -24.77
N GLY A 20 -14.83 11.79 -25.78
CA GLY A 20 -15.73 11.97 -26.93
C GLY A 20 -15.24 12.96 -28.01
N TRP A 21 -14.10 13.62 -27.82
CA TRP A 21 -13.64 14.65 -28.76
C TRP A 21 -13.00 14.12 -30.06
N PHE A 22 -12.55 12.85 -30.06
CA PHE A 22 -11.79 12.28 -31.18
C PHE A 22 -12.65 11.68 -32.31
N THR A 23 -13.95 11.43 -32.08
CA THR A 23 -14.77 10.66 -33.01
C THR A 23 -16.23 11.14 -33.00
N PRO A 24 -16.72 11.77 -34.09
CA PRO A 24 -18.11 12.23 -34.22
C PRO A 24 -19.17 11.13 -34.03
N ALA A 25 -18.77 9.86 -34.11
CA ALA A 25 -19.63 8.70 -33.93
C ALA A 25 -20.01 8.41 -32.46
N PHE A 26 -19.36 9.04 -31.46
CA PHE A 26 -19.55 8.74 -30.03
C PHE A 26 -20.22 9.86 -29.22
N GLY A 27 -20.77 10.88 -29.89
CA GLY A 27 -21.50 11.99 -29.26
C GLY A 27 -20.67 13.26 -29.06
N SER A 28 -21.26 14.24 -28.38
CA SER A 28 -20.60 15.50 -28.02
C SER A 28 -19.49 15.28 -26.99
N ALA A 29 -18.40 16.04 -27.08
CA ALA A 29 -17.34 16.00 -26.08
C ALA A 29 -17.88 16.31 -24.68
N TYR A 30 -17.33 15.65 -23.65
CA TYR A 30 -17.72 15.85 -22.26
C TYR A 30 -16.54 15.61 -21.33
N TYR A 31 -16.56 16.23 -20.16
CA TYR A 31 -15.66 15.87 -19.06
C TYR A 31 -16.32 14.81 -18.18
N SER A 32 -15.52 13.86 -17.70
CA SER A 32 -15.98 12.85 -16.73
C SER A 32 -15.00 12.75 -15.58
N LEU A 33 -15.55 12.69 -14.36
CA LEU A 33 -14.81 12.30 -13.18
C LEU A 33 -14.48 10.80 -13.27
N SER A 34 -13.22 10.47 -13.07
CA SER A 34 -12.68 9.12 -12.99
C SER A 34 -12.07 8.92 -11.61
N HIS A 35 -12.44 7.82 -10.96
CA HIS A 35 -12.05 7.54 -9.57
C HIS A 35 -12.10 6.03 -9.33
N VAL A 36 -11.49 5.58 -8.23
CA VAL A 36 -11.50 4.17 -7.80
C VAL A 36 -12.16 4.01 -6.43
N ASN A 37 -12.85 5.06 -5.98
CA ASN A 37 -13.48 5.14 -4.68
C ASN A 37 -15.01 5.23 -4.83
N ASP A 38 -15.72 5.43 -3.73
CA ASP A 38 -17.18 5.53 -3.68
C ASP A 38 -17.69 6.97 -3.88
N CYS A 39 -16.87 7.88 -4.44
CA CYS A 39 -17.36 9.21 -4.79
C CYS A 39 -18.40 9.14 -5.94
N PRO A 40 -19.42 10.02 -5.93
CA PRO A 40 -20.44 10.00 -6.98
C PRO A 40 -19.84 10.34 -8.35
N ASP A 41 -20.30 9.62 -9.38
CA ASP A 41 -19.96 9.95 -10.76
C ASP A 41 -20.45 11.35 -11.14
N ARG A 42 -19.60 12.09 -11.87
CA ARG A 42 -19.92 13.43 -12.38
C ARG A 42 -19.53 13.56 -13.83
N LYS A 43 -20.34 14.31 -14.57
CA LYS A 43 -20.13 14.63 -15.98
C LYS A 43 -20.46 16.08 -16.25
N TRP A 44 -19.66 16.72 -17.10
CA TRP A 44 -19.86 18.10 -17.53
C TRP A 44 -19.84 18.18 -19.05
N ASP A 45 -20.52 19.18 -19.60
CA ASP A 45 -20.45 19.47 -21.03
C ASP A 45 -19.00 19.76 -21.45
N GLY A 46 -18.58 19.31 -22.64
CA GLY A 46 -17.22 19.48 -23.12
C GLY A 46 -16.81 20.94 -23.35
N ASN A 47 -17.77 21.86 -23.45
CA ASN A 47 -17.50 23.30 -23.55
C ASN A 47 -17.37 23.98 -22.18
N THR A 48 -17.57 23.26 -21.08
CA THR A 48 -17.39 23.80 -19.73
C THR A 48 -15.92 24.15 -19.52
N ALA A 49 -15.64 25.37 -19.06
CA ALA A 49 -14.27 25.79 -18.75
C ALA A 49 -13.69 24.89 -17.63
N PRO A 50 -12.48 24.34 -17.78
CA PRO A 50 -11.84 23.51 -16.74
C PRO A 50 -11.76 24.20 -15.38
N GLU A 51 -11.60 25.52 -15.36
CA GLU A 51 -11.57 26.35 -14.14
C GLU A 51 -12.92 26.36 -13.42
N ALA A 52 -14.03 26.31 -14.18
CA ALA A 52 -15.36 26.23 -13.60
C ALA A 52 -15.62 24.85 -12.97
N ILE A 53 -15.15 23.78 -13.63
CA ILE A 53 -15.22 22.41 -13.09
C ILE A 53 -14.38 22.31 -11.81
N ALA A 54 -13.15 22.83 -11.83
CA ALA A 54 -12.28 22.85 -10.66
C ALA A 54 -12.92 23.62 -9.50
N ALA A 55 -13.51 24.80 -9.75
CA ALA A 55 -14.21 25.58 -8.73
C ALA A 55 -15.43 24.85 -8.14
N GLU A 56 -16.20 24.12 -8.95
CA GLU A 56 -17.31 23.27 -8.47
C GLU A 56 -16.78 22.16 -7.55
N MET A 57 -15.73 21.46 -7.97
CA MET A 57 -15.11 20.42 -7.15
C MET A 57 -14.52 21.00 -5.85
N GLU A 58 -13.89 22.16 -5.90
CA GLU A 58 -13.33 22.83 -4.71
C GLU A 58 -14.40 23.25 -3.71
N ALA A 59 -15.57 23.71 -4.19
CA ALA A 59 -16.73 24.00 -3.36
C ALA A 59 -17.23 22.75 -2.61
N ASP A 60 -17.03 21.57 -3.19
CA ASP A 60 -17.37 20.27 -2.61
C ASP A 60 -16.24 19.65 -1.77
N GLY A 61 -15.21 20.43 -1.41
CA GLY A 61 -14.16 19.99 -0.49
C GLY A 61 -12.96 19.33 -1.16
N TRP A 62 -12.82 19.46 -2.47
CA TRP A 62 -11.65 19.00 -3.20
C TRP A 62 -10.57 20.09 -3.29
N GLU A 63 -9.35 19.66 -3.56
CA GLU A 63 -8.25 20.50 -4.04
C GLU A 63 -7.93 20.04 -5.46
N CYS A 64 -8.00 20.94 -6.44
CA CYS A 64 -7.88 20.57 -7.84
C CYS A 64 -6.73 21.31 -8.52
N THR A 65 -5.96 20.58 -9.33
CA THR A 65 -4.87 21.10 -10.15
C THR A 65 -5.16 20.83 -11.61
N ILE A 66 -5.20 21.89 -12.41
CA ILE A 66 -5.38 21.79 -13.86
C ILE A 66 -4.02 21.63 -14.53
N ARG A 67 -3.90 20.60 -15.37
CA ARG A 67 -2.74 20.36 -16.23
C ARG A 67 -3.18 19.98 -17.65
N LYS A 68 -2.21 19.73 -18.52
CA LYS A 68 -2.46 19.19 -19.87
C LYS A 68 -1.99 17.74 -19.97
N ASP A 69 -2.71 16.93 -20.75
CA ASP A 69 -2.26 15.58 -21.14
C ASP A 69 -1.23 15.63 -22.29
N GLY A 70 -0.79 14.46 -22.75
CA GLY A 70 0.15 14.33 -23.89
C GLY A 70 -0.42 14.78 -25.23
N HIS A 71 -1.71 15.06 -25.31
CA HIS A 71 -2.42 15.57 -26.49
C HIS A 71 -2.77 17.07 -26.35
N GLY A 72 -2.37 17.72 -25.25
CA GLY A 72 -2.64 19.13 -24.97
C GLY A 72 -4.03 19.41 -24.38
N ASN A 73 -4.83 18.38 -24.10
CA ASN A 73 -6.16 18.52 -23.50
C ASN A 73 -6.06 18.80 -22.00
N PRO A 74 -6.99 19.60 -21.45
CA PRO A 74 -7.04 19.82 -20.01
C PRO A 74 -7.41 18.53 -19.26
N VAL A 75 -6.71 18.31 -18.16
CA VAL A 75 -6.98 17.27 -17.16
C VAL A 75 -6.94 17.93 -15.79
N ILE A 76 -7.90 17.59 -14.93
CA ILE A 76 -7.98 18.13 -13.58
C ILE A 76 -7.71 16.99 -12.60
N ASP A 77 -6.57 17.05 -11.91
CA ASP A 77 -6.28 16.12 -10.81
C ASP A 77 -6.89 16.70 -9.53
N CYS A 78 -7.72 15.93 -8.83
CA CYS A 78 -8.41 16.38 -7.62
C CYS A 78 -8.11 15.47 -6.43
N ILE A 79 -7.92 16.08 -5.25
CA ILE A 79 -7.69 15.42 -3.96
C ILE A 79 -8.77 15.85 -2.98
N HIS A 80 -9.54 14.91 -2.44
CA HIS A 80 -10.57 15.21 -1.43
C HIS A 80 -9.91 15.47 -0.07
N LYS A 81 -10.06 16.70 0.44
CA LYS A 81 -9.30 17.19 1.61
C LYS A 81 -9.56 16.39 2.88
N GLU A 82 -10.83 16.08 3.17
CA GLU A 82 -11.21 15.35 4.38
C GLU A 82 -10.72 13.89 4.34
N THR A 83 -10.81 13.24 3.17
CA THR A 83 -10.30 11.87 2.99
C THR A 83 -8.78 11.84 3.12
N GLN A 84 -8.09 12.82 2.51
CA GLN A 84 -6.63 12.92 2.60
C GLN A 84 -6.17 13.13 4.05
N ALA A 85 -6.87 13.97 4.82
CA ALA A 85 -6.56 14.16 6.23
C ALA A 85 -6.67 12.86 7.06
N VAL A 86 -7.63 11.98 6.73
CA VAL A 86 -7.73 10.65 7.37
C VAL A 86 -6.56 9.74 6.98
N ILE A 87 -6.15 9.76 5.70
CA ILE A 87 -4.99 9.01 5.22
C ILE A 87 -3.72 9.48 5.94
N ASP A 88 -3.51 10.80 5.99
CA ASP A 88 -2.34 11.42 6.62
C ASP A 88 -2.30 11.14 8.13
N ALA A 89 -3.45 11.23 8.81
CA ALA A 89 -3.55 10.91 10.24
C ALA A 89 -3.23 9.43 10.52
N ALA A 90 -3.70 8.51 9.67
CA ALA A 90 -3.39 7.08 9.80
C ALA A 90 -1.90 6.81 9.56
N GLN A 91 -1.31 7.45 8.56
CA GLN A 91 0.13 7.35 8.27
C GLN A 91 0.97 7.94 9.41
N ALA A 92 0.59 9.10 9.94
CA ALA A 92 1.26 9.72 11.08
C ALA A 92 1.16 8.84 12.34
N ALA A 93 -0.01 8.27 12.63
CA ALA A 93 -0.20 7.35 13.74
C ALA A 93 0.66 6.09 13.59
N ALA A 94 0.71 5.50 12.40
CA ALA A 94 1.59 4.35 12.12
C ALA A 94 3.07 4.72 12.29
N SER A 95 3.52 5.84 11.73
CA SER A 95 4.89 6.32 11.88
C SER A 95 5.25 6.59 13.35
N ALA A 96 4.35 7.21 14.11
CA ALA A 96 4.55 7.46 15.54
C ALA A 96 4.62 6.17 16.34
N LYS A 97 3.78 5.19 16.02
CA LYS A 97 3.77 3.88 16.67
C LYS A 97 5.09 3.12 16.50
N PHE A 98 5.71 3.23 15.33
CA PHE A 98 7.00 2.60 15.04
C PHE A 98 8.21 3.53 15.22
N ALA A 99 8.00 4.74 15.77
CA ALA A 99 9.09 5.66 16.05
C ALA A 99 10.01 5.08 17.12
N GLY A 100 11.28 4.84 16.77
CA GLY A 100 12.24 4.19 17.67
C GLY A 100 11.97 2.71 17.92
N ALA A 101 11.18 2.06 17.06
CA ALA A 101 10.97 0.62 17.11
C ALA A 101 12.31 -0.14 16.99
N GLU A 102 12.41 -1.25 17.70
CA GLU A 102 13.58 -2.11 17.69
C GLU A 102 13.61 -2.91 16.38
N HIS A 103 14.76 -2.97 15.72
CA HIS A 103 14.95 -3.90 14.62
C HIS A 103 15.03 -5.34 15.15
N GLY A 104 14.33 -6.27 14.52
CA GLY A 104 14.31 -7.67 14.92
C GLY A 104 13.83 -8.61 13.83
N TYR A 105 13.54 -9.85 14.22
CA TYR A 105 13.21 -10.91 13.29
C TYR A 105 11.91 -11.60 13.67
N ILE A 106 11.02 -11.79 12.69
CA ILE A 106 9.72 -12.45 12.84
C ILE A 106 9.68 -13.70 11.98
N ARG A 107 9.26 -14.82 12.56
CA ARG A 107 8.96 -16.06 11.84
C ARG A 107 7.49 -16.40 11.96
N PHE A 108 6.92 -16.88 10.85
CA PHE A 108 5.57 -17.43 10.81
C PHE A 108 5.62 -18.96 10.83
N GLY A 109 4.99 -19.55 11.84
CA GLY A 109 5.05 -20.98 12.12
C GLY A 109 6.14 -21.37 13.12
N ALA A 110 6.05 -22.60 13.63
CA ALA A 110 6.96 -23.11 14.66
C ALA A 110 8.43 -23.16 14.19
N LEU A 111 9.33 -23.21 15.17
CA LEU A 111 10.74 -23.48 14.91
C LEU A 111 10.91 -24.91 14.36
N PRO A 112 11.77 -25.11 13.35
CA PRO A 112 12.08 -26.45 12.86
C PRO A 112 12.90 -27.22 13.91
N ASP A 113 12.59 -28.51 14.11
CA ASP A 113 13.22 -29.37 15.14
C ASP A 113 14.76 -29.42 15.05
N GLY A 114 15.33 -29.26 13.85
CA GLY A 114 16.77 -29.25 13.60
C GLY A 114 17.43 -27.87 13.56
N GLY A 115 16.73 -26.80 13.96
CA GLY A 115 17.24 -25.43 13.96
C GLY A 115 17.53 -24.85 12.57
N ARG A 116 17.08 -25.51 11.50
CA ARG A 116 17.30 -25.12 10.10
C ARG A 116 16.01 -25.20 9.31
N SER A 117 15.73 -24.15 8.55
CA SER A 117 14.63 -24.14 7.60
C SER A 117 15.00 -24.96 6.36
N ARG A 118 13.97 -25.30 5.59
CA ARG A 118 14.13 -26.05 4.35
C ARG A 118 13.66 -25.17 3.21
N ASN A 119 14.51 -25.00 2.20
CA ASN A 119 14.13 -24.32 0.98
C ASN A 119 13.02 -25.12 0.29
N HIS A 120 11.89 -24.49 0.02
CA HIS A 120 10.75 -25.15 -0.60
C HIS A 120 11.04 -25.56 -2.05
N ARG A 121 11.91 -24.82 -2.77
CA ARG A 121 12.19 -25.05 -4.19
C ARG A 121 12.93 -26.35 -4.47
N ASP A 122 13.96 -26.65 -3.68
CA ASP A 122 14.88 -27.78 -3.90
C ASP A 122 14.95 -28.76 -2.73
N ASN A 123 14.13 -28.54 -1.69
CA ASN A 123 14.00 -29.39 -0.51
C ASN A 123 15.31 -29.54 0.29
N THR A 124 16.27 -28.63 0.11
CA THR A 124 17.54 -28.63 0.85
C THR A 124 17.46 -27.87 2.18
N LEU A 125 18.29 -28.24 3.15
CA LEU A 125 18.38 -27.51 4.42
C LEU A 125 19.18 -26.24 4.26
N GLU A 126 18.68 -25.16 4.85
CA GLU A 126 19.36 -23.87 4.90
C GLU A 126 20.35 -23.78 6.07
N SER A 127 21.18 -22.73 6.10
CA SER A 127 22.18 -22.55 7.15
C SER A 127 21.60 -22.19 8.53
N GLY A 128 20.32 -21.80 8.58
CA GLY A 128 19.62 -21.44 9.82
C GLY A 128 18.11 -21.43 9.63
N VAL A 129 17.40 -20.80 10.57
CA VAL A 129 15.96 -20.59 10.53
C VAL A 129 15.64 -19.36 9.69
N SER A 130 14.86 -19.54 8.62
CA SER A 130 14.34 -18.48 7.77
C SER A 130 13.29 -17.64 8.51
N CYS A 131 13.38 -16.31 8.36
CA CYS A 131 12.55 -15.33 9.02
C CYS A 131 12.54 -14.01 8.25
N PHE A 132 11.66 -13.09 8.63
CA PHE A 132 11.57 -11.75 8.06
C PHE A 132 12.24 -10.73 8.98
N GLU A 133 12.92 -9.75 8.40
CA GLU A 133 13.29 -8.55 9.15
C GLU A 133 12.02 -7.76 9.51
N ALA A 134 12.02 -7.13 10.68
CA ALA A 134 10.88 -6.40 11.18
C ALA A 134 11.31 -5.24 12.08
N GLU A 135 10.43 -4.25 12.19
CA GLU A 135 10.47 -3.27 13.27
C GLU A 135 9.43 -3.65 14.32
N ILE A 136 9.84 -3.63 15.59
CA ILE A 136 9.05 -4.09 16.74
C ILE A 136 8.87 -2.91 17.68
N ALA A 137 7.62 -2.45 17.79
CA ALA A 137 7.26 -1.35 18.68
C ALA A 137 7.26 -1.79 20.15
N SER A 138 7.27 -0.83 21.06
CA SER A 138 7.28 -1.06 22.51
C SER A 138 6.03 -1.78 23.04
N ASP A 139 4.90 -1.67 22.32
CA ASP A 139 3.65 -2.38 22.62
C ASP A 139 3.64 -3.84 22.13
N GLY A 140 4.74 -4.32 21.55
CA GLY A 140 4.86 -5.67 21.00
C GLY A 140 4.26 -5.84 19.61
N SER A 141 3.68 -4.80 19.01
CA SER A 141 3.32 -4.87 17.59
C SER A 141 4.55 -4.84 16.70
N PHE A 142 4.41 -5.33 15.47
CA PHE A 142 5.50 -5.37 14.51
C PHE A 142 5.03 -4.97 13.11
N ARG A 143 5.96 -4.48 12.29
CA ARG A 143 5.79 -4.38 10.83
C ARG A 143 6.98 -5.03 10.13
N LEU A 144 6.71 -5.81 9.10
CA LEU A 144 7.73 -6.53 8.36
C LEU A 144 8.45 -5.58 7.37
N LEU A 145 9.75 -5.77 7.21
CA LEU A 145 10.59 -5.10 6.23
C LEU A 145 10.72 -6.03 5.03
N LEU A 146 9.80 -5.90 4.06
CA LEU A 146 9.67 -6.82 2.94
C LEU A 146 10.30 -6.25 1.66
N THR A 147 11.00 -7.09 0.93
CA THR A 147 11.26 -6.89 -0.50
C THR A 147 10.07 -7.41 -1.31
N GLN A 148 9.99 -7.07 -2.60
CA GLN A 148 8.93 -7.58 -3.48
C GLN A 148 8.87 -9.12 -3.52
N VAL A 149 10.02 -9.80 -3.42
CA VAL A 149 10.08 -11.27 -3.39
C VAL A 149 9.51 -11.79 -2.06
N LEU A 150 9.92 -11.18 -0.95
CA LEU A 150 9.47 -11.58 0.39
C LEU A 150 8.00 -11.29 0.66
N GLU A 151 7.40 -10.33 -0.05
CA GLU A 151 5.96 -10.08 0.02
C GLU A 151 5.16 -11.30 -0.43
N VAL A 152 5.59 -11.96 -1.52
CA VAL A 152 4.96 -13.20 -1.99
C VAL A 152 5.13 -14.31 -0.96
N SER A 153 6.35 -14.50 -0.43
CA SER A 153 6.61 -15.54 0.58
C SER A 153 5.78 -15.29 1.85
N TYR A 154 5.64 -14.04 2.30
CA TYR A 154 4.80 -13.66 3.43
C TYR A 154 3.34 -14.06 3.24
N LEU A 155 2.74 -13.80 2.07
CA LEU A 155 1.34 -14.15 1.78
C LEU A 155 1.05 -15.65 1.92
N THR A 156 2.05 -16.51 1.75
CA THR A 156 1.90 -17.97 1.90
C THR A 156 1.98 -18.48 3.34
N VAL A 157 2.39 -17.62 4.27
CA VAL A 157 2.64 -17.97 5.68
C VAL A 157 1.93 -17.06 6.69
N ALA A 158 1.27 -16.00 6.24
CA ALA A 158 0.68 -14.95 7.07
C ALA A 158 -0.43 -15.45 8.03
N ASP A 159 -1.04 -16.59 7.71
CA ASP A 159 -2.07 -17.25 8.52
C ASP A 159 -1.49 -18.06 9.71
N ARG A 160 -0.18 -18.27 9.73
CA ARG A 160 0.50 -19.05 10.77
C ARG A 160 0.81 -18.17 11.99
N PRO A 161 0.96 -18.76 13.19
CA PRO A 161 1.35 -18.00 14.37
C PRO A 161 2.71 -17.30 14.19
N ALA A 162 2.79 -16.04 14.61
CA ALA A 162 4.02 -15.26 14.56
C ALA A 162 4.88 -15.50 15.81
N TYR A 163 6.19 -15.55 15.61
CA TYR A 163 7.19 -15.66 16.66
C TYR A 163 8.29 -14.62 16.43
N ARG A 164 8.63 -13.86 17.46
CA ARG A 164 9.85 -13.06 17.49
C ARG A 164 11.04 -13.96 17.78
N LEU A 165 12.05 -13.87 16.93
CA LEU A 165 13.30 -14.63 17.05
C LEU A 165 14.41 -13.74 17.62
N TYR A 166 15.26 -14.38 18.42
CA TYR A 166 16.51 -13.82 18.94
C TYR A 166 17.63 -14.79 18.60
N GLY A 167 18.73 -14.26 18.11
CA GLY A 167 19.92 -15.01 17.75
C GLY A 167 20.75 -14.30 16.70
N ASP A 168 21.73 -15.01 16.15
CA ASP A 168 22.70 -14.46 15.22
C ASP A 168 22.32 -14.76 13.77
N ARG A 169 22.48 -13.77 12.89
CA ARG A 169 22.38 -14.00 11.45
C ARG A 169 23.54 -14.87 10.97
N VAL A 170 23.20 -15.99 10.32
CA VAL A 170 24.14 -16.98 9.79
C VAL A 170 24.10 -17.10 8.26
N GLY A 171 23.24 -16.33 7.61
CA GLY A 171 23.18 -16.28 6.16
C GLY A 171 21.98 -15.53 5.60
N THR A 172 21.73 -15.80 4.33
CA THR A 172 20.60 -15.30 3.56
C THR A 172 19.96 -16.52 2.88
N GLY A 173 18.64 -16.63 2.99
CA GLY A 173 17.84 -17.71 2.44
C GLY A 173 17.64 -17.56 0.94
N ALA A 174 16.98 -18.55 0.36
CA ALA A 174 16.78 -18.63 -1.09
C ALA A 174 15.98 -17.45 -1.65
N ASP A 175 15.06 -16.87 -0.87
CA ASP A 175 14.20 -15.76 -1.27
C ASP A 175 14.79 -14.39 -0.87
N GLY A 176 16.01 -14.39 -0.31
CA GLY A 176 16.71 -13.18 0.15
C GLY A 176 16.44 -12.83 1.62
N GLU A 177 15.71 -13.66 2.35
CA GLU A 177 15.39 -13.45 3.75
C GLU A 177 16.59 -13.76 4.68
N PRO A 178 16.66 -13.18 5.89
CA PRO A 178 17.68 -13.56 6.86
C PRO A 178 17.50 -15.00 7.37
N LEU A 179 18.63 -15.70 7.53
CA LEU A 179 18.72 -16.98 8.24
C LEU A 179 19.36 -16.77 9.60
N LEU A 180 18.72 -17.26 10.67
CA LEU A 180 19.24 -17.13 12.03
C LEU A 180 19.65 -18.48 12.64
N ARG A 181 20.73 -18.47 13.41
CA ARG A 181 20.92 -19.42 14.50
C ARG A 181 20.12 -18.90 15.69
N VAL A 182 18.99 -19.55 15.99
CA VAL A 182 18.02 -19.07 16.99
C VAL A 182 18.41 -19.53 18.39
N ASP A 183 18.56 -18.57 19.31
CA ASP A 183 18.80 -18.84 20.74
C ASP A 183 17.47 -18.85 21.52
N ARG A 184 16.51 -18.02 21.09
CA ARG A 184 15.22 -17.87 21.75
C ARG A 184 14.14 -17.46 20.76
N ALA A 185 12.93 -17.98 20.95
CA ALA A 185 11.73 -17.53 20.25
C ALA A 185 10.62 -17.20 21.25
N VAL A 186 9.87 -16.14 20.97
CA VAL A 186 8.72 -15.70 21.77
C VAL A 186 7.51 -15.60 20.85
N LYS A 187 6.40 -16.25 21.22
CA LYS A 187 5.15 -16.15 20.48
C LYS A 187 4.57 -14.73 20.63
N MET A 188 4.18 -14.15 19.49
CA MET A 188 3.59 -12.82 19.40
C MET A 188 2.07 -12.88 19.42
#